data_AF-A0A952QS94-F1
#
_entry.id   AF-A0A952QS94-F1
#
_cell.length_a   1.000
_cell.length_b   1.000
_cell.length_c   1.000
_cell.angle_alpha   90.00
_cell.angle_beta   90.00
_cell.angle_gamma   90.00
#
_symmetry.space_group_name_H-M   'P 1'
#
loop_
_entity.id
_entity.type
_entity.pdbx_description
1 polymer ?
#
loop_
_entity_poly.entity_id
_entity_poly.type
_entity_poly.pdbx_seq_one_letter_code
_entity_poly.pdbx_strand_id
1 'polypeptide(L)'
;LEKKTDKGLPLPLNTTFTKAGKKGDRVITLKNAAQYHPGIEILIGADNVGGNEVGRIQSIKGNEITLVRPLKNDHPVKDIVTVEFVRQRFWVDSDVGTVFWHDHALGRITWGHGGFGTMLVEPVGSTYHNPKTGAPIRSGPLADIRTAEPVGYGVNGSFRELLVQLNDSVPHTINIVTAGNPPGQPVEVALEAGKTISFPIPDHIKMTPMPFLNGGTHTTGGGLNFRAEPISGRLKANPDTSKLFSSAVHGDPYTPMVRAYLGDTVVFRLLQTMTNESMVWTLSGHTYLTERYAGDANRKNSIHVGIAERYDLVVPQAGGPRLQAGDYIHFNGRSSKFSEGAWGILRVLDKDVTDLQKLPAGYSGRNEIPKAPAV
;
A
#
# COMPACT_ATOMS: atom_id res chain seq x y z
N LEU A 1 -31.55 -17.82 7.57
CA LEU A 1 -32.12 -18.65 6.50
C LEU A 1 -32.46 -20.00 7.12
N GLU A 2 -33.61 -20.60 6.84
CA GLU A 2 -33.96 -21.93 7.36
C GLU A 2 -33.79 -22.99 6.27
N LYS A 3 -33.09 -24.09 6.57
CA LYS A 3 -32.85 -25.17 5.61
C LYS A 3 -34.10 -26.03 5.57
N LYS A 4 -34.87 -25.92 4.48
CA LYS A 4 -36.15 -26.65 4.34
C LYS A 4 -35.99 -28.15 4.04
N THR A 5 -34.78 -28.60 3.72
CA THR A 5 -34.49 -29.98 3.32
C THR A 5 -33.17 -30.45 3.92
N ASP A 6 -33.10 -31.70 4.35
CA ASP A 6 -31.88 -32.24 4.99
C ASP A 6 -30.71 -32.47 3.99
N LYS A 7 -30.98 -32.42 2.67
CA LYS A 7 -29.97 -32.59 1.62
C LYS A 7 -29.27 -31.26 1.26
N GLY A 8 -28.04 -31.37 0.75
CA GLY A 8 -27.22 -30.23 0.28
C GLY A 8 -26.33 -29.61 1.34
N LEU A 9 -25.52 -28.61 0.94
CA LEU A 9 -24.61 -27.88 1.82
C LEU A 9 -25.35 -27.23 3.01
N PRO A 10 -24.72 -27.10 4.19
CA PRO A 10 -25.28 -26.34 5.29
C PRO A 10 -25.51 -24.88 4.85
N LEU A 11 -26.55 -24.25 5.39
CA LEU A 11 -26.74 -22.82 5.19
C LEU A 11 -25.62 -22.05 5.90
N PRO A 12 -25.20 -20.89 5.36
CA PRO A 12 -24.35 -19.96 6.08
C PRO A 12 -24.90 -19.72 7.48
N LEU A 13 -24.06 -19.94 8.49
CA LEU A 13 -24.44 -19.81 9.90
C LEU A 13 -24.39 -18.34 10.34
N ASN A 14 -25.14 -17.52 9.60
CA ASN A 14 -25.26 -16.09 9.80
C ASN A 14 -26.55 -15.80 10.57
N THR A 15 -26.42 -14.94 11.59
CA THR A 15 -27.56 -14.39 12.33
C THR A 15 -27.34 -12.92 12.55
N THR A 16 -28.34 -12.25 13.11
CA THR A 16 -28.25 -10.82 13.37
C THR A 16 -28.73 -10.44 14.75
N PHE A 17 -28.20 -9.33 15.28
CA PHE A 17 -28.69 -8.72 16.51
C PHE A 17 -30.16 -8.33 16.37
N THR A 18 -30.99 -8.74 17.35
CA THR A 18 -32.39 -8.29 17.48
C THR A 18 -32.54 -7.14 18.46
N LYS A 19 -31.55 -6.95 19.34
CA LYS A 19 -31.39 -5.82 20.25
C LYS A 19 -29.97 -5.27 20.11
N ALA A 20 -29.79 -3.96 20.17
CA ALA A 20 -28.44 -3.38 20.13
C ALA A 20 -27.60 -3.86 21.32
N GLY A 21 -26.37 -4.28 21.06
CA GLY A 21 -25.36 -4.58 22.09
C GLY A 21 -24.52 -3.35 22.39
N LYS A 22 -24.21 -3.12 23.66
CA LYS A 22 -23.34 -2.03 24.10
C LYS A 22 -21.98 -2.56 24.52
N LYS A 23 -20.95 -1.72 24.32
CA LYS A 23 -19.63 -1.95 24.88
C LYS A 23 -19.76 -2.25 26.37
N GLY A 24 -19.16 -3.36 26.82
CA GLY A 24 -19.27 -3.86 28.18
C GLY A 24 -20.34 -4.94 28.38
N ASP A 25 -21.29 -5.10 27.46
CA ASP A 25 -22.30 -6.16 27.56
C ASP A 25 -21.65 -7.53 27.39
N ARG A 26 -22.08 -8.48 28.22
CA ARG A 26 -21.69 -9.89 28.10
C ARG A 26 -22.76 -10.76 27.47
N VAL A 27 -23.99 -10.28 27.37
CA VAL A 27 -25.11 -11.02 26.80
C VAL A 27 -25.58 -10.30 25.55
N ILE A 28 -25.57 -11.00 24.42
CA ILE A 28 -26.06 -10.50 23.14
C ILE A 28 -27.31 -11.26 22.74
N THR A 29 -28.31 -10.54 22.20
CA THR A 29 -29.59 -11.13 21.77
C THR A 29 -29.64 -11.18 20.24
N LEU A 30 -29.74 -12.38 19.69
CA LEU A 30 -29.66 -12.65 18.25
C LEU A 30 -30.97 -13.25 17.73
N LYS A 31 -31.19 -13.19 16.42
CA LYS A 31 -32.39 -13.77 15.80
C LYS A 31 -32.47 -15.29 15.94
N ASN A 32 -31.32 -15.96 15.89
CA ASN A 32 -31.17 -17.40 16.05
C ASN A 32 -29.78 -17.68 16.65
N ALA A 33 -29.69 -17.73 17.98
CA ALA A 33 -28.44 -18.07 18.68
C ALA A 33 -28.22 -19.59 18.77
N ALA A 34 -29.30 -20.37 18.72
CA ALA A 34 -29.28 -21.83 18.89
C ALA A 34 -28.51 -22.57 17.78
N GLN A 35 -28.21 -21.90 16.66
CA GLN A 35 -27.39 -22.47 15.58
C GLN A 35 -25.90 -22.60 15.91
N TYR A 36 -25.44 -21.99 17.02
CA TYR A 36 -24.04 -22.04 17.45
C TYR A 36 -23.85 -23.00 18.64
N HIS A 37 -22.59 -23.27 18.98
CA HIS A 37 -22.21 -24.14 20.09
C HIS A 37 -21.42 -23.38 21.17
N PRO A 38 -21.61 -23.70 22.47
CA PRO A 38 -20.73 -23.20 23.52
C PRO A 38 -19.26 -23.51 23.25
N GLY A 39 -18.38 -22.58 23.61
CA GLY A 39 -16.92 -22.73 23.50
C GLY A 39 -16.31 -22.31 22.16
N ILE A 40 -17.10 -22.11 21.11
CA ILE A 40 -16.60 -21.65 19.79
C ILE A 40 -16.39 -20.14 19.76
N GLU A 41 -15.59 -19.69 18.79
CA GLU A 41 -15.45 -18.27 18.44
C GLU A 41 -16.42 -17.90 17.31
N ILE A 42 -16.96 -16.68 17.37
CA ILE A 42 -17.83 -16.07 16.37
C ILE A 42 -17.32 -14.67 16.03
N LEU A 43 -17.40 -14.29 14.75
CA LEU A 43 -17.25 -12.91 14.31
C LEU A 43 -18.55 -12.17 14.60
N ILE A 44 -18.45 -11.08 15.35
CA ILE A 44 -19.52 -10.18 15.74
C ILE A 44 -19.34 -8.88 14.96
N GLY A 45 -20.34 -8.53 14.19
CA GLY A 45 -20.35 -7.37 13.31
C GLY A 45 -19.59 -7.58 12.01
N ALA A 46 -19.88 -8.64 11.26
CA ALA A 46 -19.12 -9.01 10.07
C ALA A 46 -18.98 -7.88 9.02
N ASP A 47 -20.02 -7.06 8.84
CA ASP A 47 -20.00 -5.91 7.92
C ASP A 47 -19.58 -4.59 8.59
N ASN A 48 -19.31 -4.61 9.90
CA ASN A 48 -18.90 -3.44 10.68
C ASN A 48 -17.36 -3.34 10.75
N VAL A 49 -16.72 -2.89 9.66
CA VAL A 49 -15.25 -2.89 9.51
C VAL A 49 -14.50 -2.20 10.66
N GLY A 50 -15.06 -1.14 11.26
CA GLY A 50 -14.43 -0.39 12.36
C GLY A 50 -14.77 -0.88 13.76
N GLY A 51 -15.84 -1.67 13.91
CA GLY A 51 -16.38 -2.12 15.20
C GLY A 51 -16.49 -3.63 15.34
N ASN A 52 -16.06 -4.41 14.34
CA ASN A 52 -16.13 -5.86 14.43
C ASN A 52 -15.21 -6.41 15.53
N GLU A 53 -15.59 -7.56 16.06
CA GLU A 53 -14.79 -8.25 17.06
C GLU A 53 -15.07 -9.75 17.06
N VAL A 54 -14.16 -10.53 17.63
CA VAL A 54 -14.36 -11.97 17.79
C VAL A 54 -14.72 -12.26 19.25
N GLY A 55 -15.91 -12.80 19.44
CA GLY A 55 -16.42 -13.24 20.74
C GLY A 55 -16.29 -14.75 20.90
N ARG A 56 -15.95 -15.22 22.11
CA ARG A 56 -16.04 -16.64 22.46
C ARG A 56 -17.32 -16.91 23.24
N ILE A 57 -18.11 -17.88 22.81
CA ILE A 57 -19.37 -18.25 23.44
C ILE A 57 -19.08 -18.98 24.75
N GLN A 58 -19.63 -18.47 25.85
CA GLN A 58 -19.63 -19.15 27.16
C GLN A 58 -20.84 -20.07 27.29
N SER A 59 -22.05 -19.55 27.02
CA SER A 59 -23.30 -20.30 27.10
C SER A 59 -24.35 -19.71 26.18
N ILE A 60 -25.37 -20.51 25.84
CA ILE A 60 -26.48 -20.10 24.99
C ILE A 60 -27.78 -20.40 25.74
N LYS A 61 -28.70 -19.43 25.78
CA LYS A 61 -30.04 -19.59 26.36
C LYS A 61 -31.07 -19.01 25.40
N GLY A 62 -31.76 -19.88 24.66
CA GLY A 62 -32.70 -19.47 23.62
C GLY A 62 -32.00 -18.63 22.56
N ASN A 63 -32.37 -17.36 22.46
CA ASN A 63 -31.81 -16.39 21.51
C ASN A 63 -30.67 -15.53 22.08
N GLU A 64 -30.24 -15.81 23.30
CA GLU A 64 -29.15 -15.09 23.96
C GLU A 64 -27.86 -15.89 23.97
N ILE A 65 -26.76 -15.22 23.64
CA ILE A 65 -25.40 -15.72 23.80
C ILE A 65 -24.75 -14.96 24.94
N THR A 66 -24.25 -15.68 25.94
CA THR A 66 -23.32 -15.13 26.92
C THR A 66 -21.89 -15.30 26.42
N LEU A 67 -21.13 -14.21 26.36
CA LEU A 67 -19.74 -14.18 25.92
C LEU A 67 -18.78 -14.35 27.10
N VAL A 68 -17.65 -15.03 26.84
CA VAL A 68 -16.56 -15.17 27.81
C VAL A 68 -15.98 -13.81 28.21
N ARG A 69 -15.86 -12.89 27.25
CA ARG A 69 -15.46 -11.49 27.47
C ARG A 69 -16.58 -10.55 26.99
N PRO A 70 -16.77 -9.41 27.66
CA PRO A 70 -17.75 -8.42 27.20
C PRO A 70 -17.37 -7.86 25.82
N LEU A 71 -18.38 -7.35 25.11
CA LEU A 71 -18.20 -6.60 23.87
C LEU A 71 -17.24 -5.43 24.08
N LYS A 72 -16.29 -5.27 23.16
CA LYS A 72 -15.37 -4.12 23.12
C LYS A 72 -16.00 -2.92 22.42
N ASN A 73 -16.95 -3.17 21.53
CA ASN A 73 -17.61 -2.18 20.69
C ASN A 73 -19.14 -2.21 20.86
N ASP A 74 -19.79 -1.14 20.42
CA ASP A 74 -21.25 -1.08 20.28
C ASP A 74 -21.65 -1.80 18.97
N HIS A 75 -22.74 -2.57 19.02
CA HIS A 75 -23.28 -3.30 17.87
C HIS A 75 -24.75 -2.93 17.65
N PRO A 76 -25.12 -2.38 16.48
CA PRO A 76 -26.50 -2.01 16.19
C PRO A 76 -27.40 -3.23 15.99
N VAL A 77 -28.72 -3.01 15.99
CA VAL A 77 -29.67 -4.03 15.53
C VAL A 77 -29.37 -4.35 14.05
N LYS A 78 -29.57 -5.62 13.66
CA LYS A 78 -29.19 -6.20 12.36
C LYS A 78 -27.70 -6.42 12.12
N ASP A 79 -26.82 -6.07 13.06
CA ASP A 79 -25.40 -6.37 12.91
C ASP A 79 -25.17 -7.89 12.80
N ILE A 80 -24.24 -8.31 11.93
CA ILE A 80 -24.13 -9.72 11.52
C ILE A 80 -23.21 -10.48 12.46
N VAL A 81 -23.68 -11.61 12.96
CA VAL A 81 -22.87 -12.59 13.71
C VAL A 81 -22.71 -13.84 12.85
N THR A 82 -21.47 -14.35 12.75
CA THR A 82 -21.15 -15.50 11.91
C THR A 82 -19.98 -16.32 12.45
N VAL A 83 -19.87 -17.57 12.01
CA VAL A 83 -18.66 -18.41 12.14
C VAL A 83 -17.78 -18.37 10.89
N GLU A 84 -18.22 -17.70 9.82
CA GLU A 84 -17.50 -17.57 8.55
C GLU A 84 -16.41 -16.50 8.66
N PHE A 85 -15.33 -16.82 9.38
CA PHE A 85 -14.14 -15.99 9.45
C PHE A 85 -12.90 -16.85 9.60
N VAL A 86 -11.76 -16.32 9.20
CA VAL A 86 -10.46 -16.94 9.42
C VAL A 86 -9.63 -16.01 10.29
N ARG A 87 -9.10 -16.52 11.40
CA ARG A 87 -8.08 -15.83 12.19
C ARG A 87 -6.73 -16.42 11.85
N GLN A 88 -5.87 -15.60 11.24
CA GLN A 88 -4.48 -15.95 10.99
C GLN A 88 -3.59 -15.30 12.06
N ARG A 89 -2.57 -16.02 12.52
CA ARG A 89 -1.50 -15.50 13.37
C ARG A 89 -0.18 -15.85 12.73
N PHE A 90 0.50 -14.85 12.21
CA PHE A 90 1.86 -14.98 11.70
C PHE A 90 2.85 -14.76 12.83
N TRP A 91 3.71 -15.75 13.06
CA TRP A 91 4.88 -15.56 13.91
C TRP A 91 6.05 -15.15 13.05
N VAL A 92 6.70 -14.08 13.46
CA VAL A 92 7.83 -13.50 12.75
C VAL A 92 9.05 -13.66 13.64
N ASP A 93 10.01 -14.45 13.17
CA ASP A 93 11.21 -14.87 13.90
C ASP A 93 12.49 -14.21 13.37
N SER A 94 12.40 -13.47 12.27
CA SER A 94 13.52 -12.89 11.55
C SER A 94 13.13 -11.62 10.81
N ASP A 95 14.11 -10.75 10.53
CA ASP A 95 13.95 -9.63 9.60
C ASP A 95 13.76 -10.20 8.19
N VAL A 96 12.50 -10.24 7.75
CA VAL A 96 12.12 -10.63 6.39
C VAL A 96 11.90 -9.44 5.48
N GLY A 97 11.99 -8.20 5.98
CA GLY A 97 11.74 -6.97 5.25
C GLY A 97 10.32 -6.94 4.68
N THR A 98 10.22 -6.82 3.36
CA THR A 98 8.95 -6.75 2.64
C THR A 98 8.31 -8.14 2.46
N VAL A 99 7.05 -8.34 2.82
CA VAL A 99 6.30 -9.59 2.59
C VAL A 99 4.98 -9.30 1.88
N PHE A 100 4.80 -9.89 0.71
CA PHE A 100 3.57 -9.79 -0.07
C PHE A 100 2.55 -10.82 0.40
N TRP A 101 1.31 -10.39 0.66
CA TRP A 101 0.18 -11.28 0.85
C TRP A 101 -0.99 -10.85 -0.03
N HIS A 102 -1.75 -11.81 -0.50
CA HIS A 102 -2.97 -11.58 -1.28
C HIS A 102 -3.89 -12.78 -1.10
N ASP A 103 -5.16 -12.66 -1.51
CA ASP A 103 -6.02 -13.84 -1.56
C ASP A 103 -5.62 -14.77 -2.72
N HIS A 104 -5.81 -16.07 -2.53
CA HIS A 104 -5.59 -17.10 -3.53
C HIS A 104 -6.92 -17.62 -4.13
N ALA A 105 -8.03 -16.93 -3.84
CA ALA A 105 -9.36 -17.38 -4.26
C ALA A 105 -9.68 -16.90 -5.68
N LEU A 106 -9.45 -15.61 -5.96
CA LEU A 106 -9.78 -14.97 -7.24
C LEU A 106 -8.67 -14.00 -7.67
N GLY A 107 -7.46 -14.53 -7.81
CA GLY A 107 -6.30 -13.77 -8.31
C GLY A 107 -6.62 -12.99 -9.58
N ARG A 108 -6.07 -11.78 -9.69
CA ARG A 108 -6.36 -10.76 -10.73
C ARG A 108 -7.71 -10.03 -10.62
N ILE A 109 -8.75 -10.62 -10.01
CA ILE A 109 -10.03 -9.93 -9.84
C ILE A 109 -10.00 -9.10 -8.55
N THR A 110 -9.64 -9.72 -7.45
CA THR A 110 -9.61 -9.07 -6.12
C THR A 110 -8.44 -8.10 -5.97
N TRP A 111 -7.32 -8.35 -6.65
CA TRP A 111 -6.12 -7.53 -6.49
C TRP A 111 -6.34 -6.09 -6.96
N GLY A 112 -7.02 -5.87 -8.09
CA GLY A 112 -7.40 -4.53 -8.55
C GLY A 112 -8.38 -3.80 -7.62
N HIS A 113 -9.05 -4.54 -6.72
CA HIS A 113 -9.95 -4.01 -5.69
C HIS A 113 -9.29 -3.88 -4.31
N GLY A 114 -7.97 -4.11 -4.20
CA GLY A 114 -7.24 -4.03 -2.93
C GLY A 114 -7.18 -5.31 -2.13
N GLY A 115 -7.49 -6.47 -2.74
CA GLY A 115 -7.38 -7.82 -2.14
C GLY A 115 -5.94 -8.30 -1.92
N PHE A 116 -5.03 -7.39 -1.57
CA PHE A 116 -3.65 -7.69 -1.24
C PHE A 116 -3.10 -6.69 -0.22
N GLY A 117 -1.95 -7.00 0.35
CA GLY A 117 -1.20 -6.05 1.15
C GLY A 117 0.25 -6.43 1.29
N THR A 118 0.95 -5.62 2.07
CA THR A 118 2.37 -5.83 2.39
C THR A 118 2.52 -5.79 3.89
N MET A 119 3.21 -6.79 4.43
CA MET A 119 3.71 -6.76 5.79
C MET A 119 5.18 -6.34 5.74
N LEU A 120 5.53 -5.34 6.55
CA LEU A 120 6.91 -4.92 6.74
C LEU A 120 7.39 -5.46 8.09
N VAL A 121 8.53 -6.11 8.07
CA VAL A 121 9.17 -6.66 9.26
C VAL A 121 10.57 -6.14 9.35
N GLU A 122 10.81 -5.34 10.37
CA GLU A 122 12.12 -4.80 10.70
C GLU A 122 12.87 -5.63 11.73
N PRO A 123 14.19 -5.41 11.90
CA PRO A 123 14.98 -6.09 12.91
C PRO A 123 14.38 -6.07 14.31
N VAL A 124 14.78 -7.04 15.13
CA VAL A 124 14.28 -7.18 16.51
C VAL A 124 14.43 -5.89 17.30
N GLY A 125 13.40 -5.53 18.07
CA GLY A 125 13.38 -4.30 18.86
C GLY A 125 13.02 -3.03 18.10
N SER A 126 12.83 -3.10 16.78
CA SER A 126 12.41 -1.94 15.99
C SER A 126 11.02 -1.43 16.38
N THR A 127 10.84 -0.11 16.38
CA THR A 127 9.54 0.54 16.58
C THR A 127 9.17 1.45 15.40
N TYR A 128 7.88 1.55 15.11
CA TYR A 128 7.33 2.23 13.93
C TYR A 128 6.63 3.51 14.34
N HIS A 129 7.02 4.65 13.75
CA HIS A 129 6.53 5.96 14.14
C HIS A 129 6.05 6.78 12.95
N ASN A 130 5.03 7.60 13.15
CA ASN A 130 4.61 8.58 12.17
C ASN A 130 5.70 9.67 12.02
N PRO A 131 6.22 9.94 10.81
CA PRO A 131 7.30 10.93 10.63
C PRO A 131 6.92 12.37 10.96
N LYS A 132 5.63 12.73 10.96
CA LYS A 132 5.17 14.08 11.29
C LYS A 132 4.99 14.26 12.79
N THR A 133 4.39 13.28 13.47
CA THR A 133 4.00 13.41 14.88
C THR A 133 4.90 12.68 15.86
N GLY A 134 5.71 11.73 15.39
CA GLY A 134 6.53 10.84 16.22
C GLY A 134 5.72 9.78 16.98
N ALA A 135 4.40 9.78 16.86
CA ALA A 135 3.52 8.82 17.52
C ALA A 135 3.70 7.42 16.95
N PRO A 136 3.60 6.35 17.77
CA PRO A 136 3.62 4.98 17.26
C PRO A 136 2.51 4.72 16.24
N ILE A 137 2.83 3.97 15.19
CA ILE A 137 1.87 3.55 14.16
C ILE A 137 1.91 2.03 13.96
N ARG A 138 0.82 1.48 13.42
CA ARG A 138 0.71 0.05 13.08
C ARG A 138 0.57 -0.21 11.58
N SER A 139 0.31 0.82 10.80
CA SER A 139 0.02 0.72 9.37
C SER A 139 0.23 2.06 8.69
N GLY A 140 0.54 2.01 7.40
CA GLY A 140 0.73 3.17 6.54
C GLY A 140 1.88 2.91 5.57
N PRO A 141 1.95 3.65 4.46
CA PRO A 141 3.03 3.49 3.50
C PRO A 141 4.35 4.14 3.94
N LEU A 142 4.32 5.02 4.95
CA LEU A 142 5.47 5.81 5.39
C LEU A 142 5.64 5.68 6.91
N ALA A 143 6.86 5.40 7.36
CA ALA A 143 7.20 5.27 8.77
C ALA A 143 8.63 5.74 9.05
N ASP A 144 8.86 6.24 10.26
CA ASP A 144 10.18 6.32 10.86
C ASP A 144 10.41 5.04 11.66
N ILE A 145 11.42 4.28 11.27
CA ILE A 145 11.85 3.07 11.97
C ILE A 145 12.96 3.45 12.93
N ARG A 146 12.74 3.16 14.21
CA ARG A 146 13.75 3.34 15.25
C ARG A 146 14.29 1.98 15.61
N THR A 147 15.56 1.76 15.29
CA THR A 147 16.26 0.51 15.54
C THR A 147 17.72 0.78 15.89
N ALA A 148 18.34 -0.17 16.59
CA ALA A 148 19.77 -0.22 16.87
C ALA A 148 20.51 -1.18 15.92
N GLU A 149 19.76 -2.02 15.20
CA GLU A 149 20.30 -3.04 14.33
C GLU A 149 20.73 -2.47 12.97
N PRO A 150 21.63 -3.15 12.25
CA PRO A 150 21.92 -2.86 10.86
C PRO A 150 20.66 -3.03 9.99
N VAL A 151 20.46 -2.12 9.04
CA VAL A 151 19.41 -2.22 8.01
C VAL A 151 20.01 -2.46 6.62
N GLY A 152 21.31 -2.26 6.48
CA GLY A 152 22.05 -2.58 5.26
C GLY A 152 23.56 -2.57 5.51
N TYR A 153 24.33 -2.89 4.47
CA TYR A 153 25.78 -2.94 4.54
C TYR A 153 26.36 -1.56 4.91
N GLY A 154 26.95 -1.48 6.09
CA GLY A 154 27.51 -0.24 6.62
C GLY A 154 26.46 0.82 6.99
N VAL A 155 25.18 0.45 7.11
CA VAL A 155 24.08 1.36 7.45
C VAL A 155 23.35 0.82 8.68
N ASN A 156 23.45 1.56 9.78
CA ASN A 156 22.88 1.21 11.08
C ASN A 156 22.02 2.36 11.62
N GLY A 157 21.11 2.04 12.53
CA GLY A 157 20.35 3.04 13.27
C GLY A 157 18.98 3.34 12.67
N SER A 158 18.39 4.46 13.10
CA SER A 158 17.03 4.82 12.69
C SER A 158 17.00 5.32 11.25
N PHE A 159 15.98 4.92 10.50
CA PHE A 159 15.78 5.32 9.11
C PHE A 159 14.32 5.67 8.84
N ARG A 160 14.08 6.35 7.73
CA ARG A 160 12.74 6.60 7.23
C ARG A 160 12.44 5.64 6.10
N GLU A 161 11.25 5.06 6.06
CA GLU A 161 10.88 4.14 5.00
C GLU A 161 9.64 4.56 4.23
N LEU A 162 9.63 4.18 2.95
CA LEU A 162 8.47 4.25 2.08
C LEU A 162 8.22 2.88 1.45
N LEU A 163 7.02 2.34 1.65
CA LEU A 163 6.49 1.26 0.84
C LEU A 163 6.12 1.78 -0.55
N VAL A 164 6.69 1.15 -1.57
CA VAL A 164 6.43 1.42 -2.99
C VAL A 164 5.87 0.15 -3.63
N GLN A 165 4.56 0.02 -3.56
CA GLN A 165 3.80 -0.96 -4.33
C GLN A 165 3.60 -0.42 -5.73
N LEU A 166 4.38 -0.94 -6.65
CA LEU A 166 4.19 -0.67 -8.06
C LEU A 166 2.95 -1.43 -8.55
N ASN A 167 2.02 -0.69 -9.15
CA ASN A 167 0.77 -1.22 -9.68
C ASN A 167 0.76 -1.11 -11.22
N ASP A 168 0.34 -2.17 -11.89
CA ASP A 168 -0.19 -2.14 -13.25
C ASP A 168 -1.72 -2.25 -13.18
N SER A 169 -2.44 -2.36 -14.30
CA SER A 169 -3.84 -2.79 -14.26
C SER A 169 -4.77 -1.87 -13.45
N VAL A 170 -4.46 -0.56 -13.38
CA VAL A 170 -5.18 0.44 -12.59
C VAL A 170 -6.22 1.17 -13.48
N PRO A 171 -7.52 0.81 -13.41
CA PRO A 171 -8.51 1.22 -14.41
C PRO A 171 -8.62 2.72 -14.68
N HIS A 172 -8.56 3.53 -13.61
CA HIS A 172 -8.80 4.97 -13.68
C HIS A 172 -7.62 5.79 -14.25
N THR A 173 -6.49 5.13 -14.54
CA THR A 173 -5.29 5.77 -15.10
C THR A 173 -4.96 5.33 -16.51
N ILE A 174 -5.71 4.37 -17.06
CA ILE A 174 -5.54 3.87 -18.43
C ILE A 174 -5.59 5.02 -19.43
N ASN A 175 -4.75 4.95 -20.46
CA ASN A 175 -4.74 5.90 -21.56
C ASN A 175 -4.89 5.19 -22.91
N ILE A 176 -5.61 5.82 -23.84
CA ILE A 176 -5.69 5.38 -25.24
C ILE A 176 -4.35 5.63 -25.93
N VAL A 177 -3.88 4.67 -26.71
CA VAL A 177 -2.67 4.78 -27.54
C VAL A 177 -3.08 4.91 -29.01
N THR A 178 -2.68 6.00 -29.65
CA THR A 178 -3.02 6.29 -31.06
C THR A 178 -1.85 6.14 -32.03
N ALA A 179 -0.61 6.30 -31.56
CA ALA A 179 0.58 6.26 -32.39
C ALA A 179 1.61 5.27 -31.81
N GLY A 180 1.26 3.97 -31.79
CA GLY A 180 2.09 2.91 -31.24
C GLY A 180 2.50 1.84 -32.24
N ASN A 181 3.20 0.82 -31.75
CA ASN A 181 3.35 -0.46 -32.42
C ASN A 181 2.69 -1.56 -31.54
N PRO A 182 1.74 -2.37 -32.05
CA PRO A 182 1.05 -2.19 -33.33
C PRO A 182 0.34 -0.83 -33.41
N PRO A 183 -0.01 -0.34 -34.62
CA PRO A 183 -0.70 0.93 -34.82
C PRO A 183 -1.95 1.04 -33.94
N GLY A 184 -2.22 2.25 -33.42
CA GLY A 184 -3.39 2.50 -32.59
C GLY A 184 -4.69 2.12 -33.31
N GLN A 185 -5.64 1.55 -32.57
CA GLN A 185 -6.97 1.19 -33.08
C GLN A 185 -7.99 2.31 -32.76
N PRO A 186 -9.16 2.31 -33.39
CA PRO A 186 -10.26 3.20 -33.00
C PRO A 186 -10.57 3.10 -31.50
N VAL A 187 -11.03 4.20 -30.90
CA VAL A 187 -11.30 4.28 -29.45
C VAL A 187 -12.32 3.24 -29.02
N GLU A 188 -13.30 2.95 -29.88
CA GLU A 188 -14.33 1.94 -29.66
C GLU A 188 -13.70 0.55 -29.50
N VAL A 189 -12.71 0.22 -30.34
CA VAL A 189 -11.96 -1.03 -30.23
C VAL A 189 -11.13 -1.05 -28.96
N ALA A 190 -10.57 0.08 -28.52
CA ALA A 190 -9.83 0.17 -27.27
C ALA A 190 -10.72 0.07 -26.02
N LEU A 191 -11.97 0.52 -26.10
CA LEU A 191 -12.96 0.38 -25.03
C LEU A 191 -13.49 -1.06 -24.93
N GLU A 192 -13.61 -1.76 -26.05
CA GLU A 192 -14.04 -3.17 -26.07
C GLU A 192 -12.88 -4.15 -25.81
N ALA A 193 -11.69 -3.87 -26.34
CA ALA A 193 -10.47 -4.60 -26.04
C ALA A 193 -10.16 -4.43 -24.55
N GLY A 194 -10.20 -5.52 -23.79
CA GLY A 194 -9.84 -5.51 -22.38
C GLY A 194 -11.02 -5.51 -21.40
N LYS A 195 -12.29 -5.39 -21.84
CA LYS A 195 -13.46 -5.62 -20.98
C LYS A 195 -13.52 -7.08 -20.53
N THR A 196 -12.81 -7.37 -19.45
CA THR A 196 -12.84 -8.67 -18.77
C THR A 196 -13.14 -8.44 -17.30
N ILE A 197 -13.65 -9.45 -16.62
CA ILE A 197 -13.94 -9.36 -15.19
C ILE A 197 -12.69 -9.04 -14.34
N SER A 198 -11.50 -9.35 -14.86
CA SER A 198 -10.21 -9.10 -14.21
C SER A 198 -9.60 -7.75 -14.57
N PHE A 199 -10.12 -7.07 -15.60
CA PHE A 199 -9.64 -5.77 -16.07
C PHE A 199 -10.87 -4.89 -16.38
N PRO A 200 -11.52 -4.31 -15.36
CA PRO A 200 -12.62 -3.40 -15.61
C PRO A 200 -12.08 -2.16 -16.33
N ILE A 201 -12.61 -1.89 -17.52
CA ILE A 201 -12.28 -0.70 -18.31
C ILE A 201 -13.34 0.38 -18.01
N PRO A 202 -12.95 1.63 -17.70
CA PRO A 202 -13.92 2.70 -17.50
C PRO A 202 -14.62 3.06 -18.82
N ASP A 203 -15.84 3.57 -18.74
CA ASP A 203 -16.61 4.02 -19.91
C ASP A 203 -15.90 5.13 -20.71
N HIS A 204 -15.02 5.89 -20.05
CA HIS A 204 -14.23 6.94 -20.67
C HIS A 204 -12.75 6.81 -20.31
N ILE A 205 -11.91 6.73 -21.34
CA ILE A 205 -10.46 6.66 -21.24
C ILE A 205 -9.86 7.95 -21.79
N LYS A 206 -8.88 8.52 -21.09
CA LYS A 206 -8.16 9.72 -21.55
C LYS A 206 -7.17 9.36 -22.65
N MET A 207 -6.87 10.32 -23.52
CA MET A 207 -5.78 10.17 -24.49
C MET A 207 -4.42 10.14 -23.78
N THR A 208 -3.50 9.31 -24.27
CA THR A 208 -2.12 9.34 -23.78
C THR A 208 -1.47 10.70 -24.07
N PRO A 209 -0.78 11.31 -23.09
CA PRO A 209 0.08 12.46 -23.33
C PRO A 209 1.42 12.05 -23.97
N MET A 210 1.71 10.75 -24.04
CA MET A 210 2.87 10.18 -24.73
C MET A 210 2.38 9.40 -25.96
N PRO A 211 2.30 10.02 -27.16
CA PRO A 211 1.68 9.39 -28.32
C PRO A 211 2.45 8.16 -28.80
N PHE A 212 3.79 8.18 -28.69
CA PHE A 212 4.69 7.10 -29.11
C PHE A 212 4.89 6.06 -28.00
N LEU A 213 3.86 5.24 -27.76
CA LEU A 213 3.92 4.12 -26.81
C LEU A 213 3.84 2.79 -27.55
N ASN A 214 4.72 1.86 -27.18
CA ASN A 214 4.68 0.47 -27.64
C ASN A 214 3.78 -0.31 -26.66
N GLY A 215 2.64 -0.85 -27.09
CA GLY A 215 1.70 -1.45 -26.12
C GLY A 215 0.26 -1.76 -26.54
N GLY A 216 -0.10 -1.72 -27.83
CA GLY A 216 -1.46 -2.01 -28.27
C GLY A 216 -2.38 -0.79 -28.24
N THR A 217 -3.69 -0.99 -28.07
CA THR A 217 -4.75 0.03 -28.28
C THR A 217 -4.95 0.97 -27.08
N HIS A 218 -4.64 0.48 -25.89
CA HIS A 218 -4.68 1.22 -24.64
C HIS A 218 -3.58 0.70 -23.72
N THR A 219 -3.21 1.51 -22.74
CA THR A 219 -2.30 1.09 -21.68
C THR A 219 -3.06 0.32 -20.58
N THR A 220 -2.39 -0.22 -19.57
CA THR A 220 -3.06 -1.03 -18.53
C THR A 220 -3.34 -0.24 -17.25
N GLY A 221 -2.90 1.01 -17.17
CA GLY A 221 -2.99 1.83 -15.96
C GLY A 221 -1.83 1.56 -14.99
N GLY A 222 -1.47 2.56 -14.21
CA GLY A 222 -0.32 2.53 -13.33
C GLY A 222 -0.52 3.39 -12.10
N GLY A 223 0.20 3.05 -11.03
CA GLY A 223 0.18 3.82 -9.80
C GLY A 223 1.21 3.32 -8.80
N LEU A 224 1.31 4.05 -7.69
CA LEU A 224 2.07 3.69 -6.50
C LEU A 224 1.10 3.60 -5.33
N ASN A 225 0.98 2.42 -4.71
CA ASN A 225 0.12 2.18 -3.53
C ASN A 225 -1.35 2.57 -3.76
N PHE A 226 -1.93 2.22 -4.92
CA PHE A 226 -3.27 2.67 -5.36
C PHE A 226 -3.47 4.18 -5.45
N ARG A 227 -2.39 4.95 -5.45
CA ARG A 227 -2.39 6.39 -5.72
C ARG A 227 -1.71 6.62 -7.06
N ALA A 228 -2.12 7.64 -7.78
CA ALA A 228 -1.51 8.01 -9.04
C ALA A 228 -1.59 9.52 -9.23
N GLU A 229 -0.61 10.06 -9.96
CA GLU A 229 -0.60 11.44 -10.41
C GLU A 229 -0.47 11.48 -11.95
N PRO A 230 -1.56 11.23 -12.70
CA PRO A 230 -1.48 11.05 -14.16
C PRO A 230 -1.07 12.35 -14.87
N ILE A 231 -0.11 12.25 -15.79
CA ILE A 231 0.38 13.38 -16.60
C ILE A 231 -0.76 14.01 -17.41
N SER A 232 -1.68 13.19 -17.93
CA SER A 232 -2.87 13.67 -18.65
C SER A 232 -3.76 14.59 -17.78
N GLY A 233 -3.84 14.32 -16.48
CA GLY A 233 -4.56 15.17 -15.52
C GLY A 233 -3.87 16.52 -15.32
N ARG A 234 -2.54 16.51 -15.14
CA ARG A 234 -1.77 17.75 -14.98
C ARG A 234 -1.78 18.61 -16.24
N LEU A 235 -1.61 18.03 -17.42
CA LEU A 235 -1.67 18.77 -18.69
C LEU A 235 -3.05 19.35 -18.99
N LYS A 236 -4.13 18.68 -18.55
CA LYS A 236 -5.47 19.25 -18.62
C LYS A 236 -5.63 20.49 -17.72
N ALA A 237 -5.00 20.48 -16.54
CA ALA A 237 -5.03 21.60 -15.60
C ALA A 237 -4.11 22.76 -16.05
N ASN A 238 -2.95 22.45 -16.61
CA ASN A 238 -2.03 23.42 -17.21
C ASN A 238 -1.31 22.80 -18.41
N PRO A 239 -1.53 23.29 -19.65
CA PRO A 239 -0.94 22.73 -20.85
C PRO A 239 0.56 23.04 -21.04
N ASP A 240 1.16 23.92 -20.23
CA ASP A 240 2.59 24.21 -20.28
C ASP A 240 3.41 23.03 -19.73
N THR A 241 3.95 22.24 -20.66
CA THR A 241 4.76 21.05 -20.36
C THR A 241 5.98 21.34 -19.46
N SER A 242 6.51 22.57 -19.48
CA SER A 242 7.64 22.96 -18.61
C SER A 242 7.26 23.02 -17.12
N LYS A 243 5.96 23.06 -16.80
CA LYS A 243 5.42 23.14 -15.44
C LYS A 243 4.89 21.82 -14.90
N LEU A 244 4.99 20.75 -15.69
CA LEU A 244 4.35 19.47 -15.39
C LEU A 244 4.65 18.92 -13.98
N PHE A 245 5.90 19.04 -13.53
CA PHE A 245 6.34 18.56 -12.21
C PHE A 245 6.45 19.67 -11.16
N SER A 246 5.95 20.87 -11.46
CA SER A 246 6.01 22.00 -10.52
C SER A 246 4.95 21.87 -9.44
N SER A 247 5.39 21.65 -8.19
CA SER A 247 4.48 21.68 -7.03
C SER A 247 3.84 23.05 -6.81
N ALA A 248 4.46 24.15 -7.26
CA ALA A 248 3.85 25.47 -7.17
C ALA A 248 2.61 25.63 -8.09
N VAL A 249 2.54 24.86 -9.18
CA VAL A 249 1.44 24.91 -10.15
C VAL A 249 0.38 23.86 -9.84
N HIS A 250 0.82 22.63 -9.50
CA HIS A 250 -0.08 21.48 -9.36
C HIS A 250 -0.26 21.00 -7.92
N GLY A 251 0.53 21.52 -6.97
CA GLY A 251 0.75 20.84 -5.70
C GLY A 251 1.68 19.63 -5.84
N ASP A 252 2.06 19.07 -4.70
CA ASP A 252 2.77 17.79 -4.63
C ASP A 252 1.89 16.66 -5.21
N PRO A 253 2.49 15.61 -5.81
CA PRO A 253 1.73 14.50 -6.37
C PRO A 253 0.91 13.77 -5.30
N TYR A 254 -0.23 13.22 -5.70
CA TYR A 254 -1.10 12.48 -4.77
C TYR A 254 -0.52 11.13 -4.30
N THR A 255 0.53 10.64 -4.97
CA THR A 255 1.31 9.47 -4.53
C THR A 255 2.02 9.75 -3.21
N PRO A 256 2.27 8.73 -2.37
CA PRO A 256 3.02 8.91 -1.13
C PRO A 256 4.36 9.62 -1.35
N MET A 257 4.58 10.69 -0.58
CA MET A 257 5.83 11.46 -0.59
C MET A 257 6.63 11.12 0.67
N VAL A 258 7.93 10.90 0.50
CA VAL A 258 8.88 10.80 1.61
C VAL A 258 9.58 12.15 1.78
N ARG A 259 9.56 12.69 2.99
CA ARG A 259 10.36 13.86 3.38
C ARG A 259 11.51 13.40 4.25
N ALA A 260 12.71 13.88 3.98
CA ALA A 260 13.92 13.54 4.71
C ALA A 260 14.72 14.83 4.96
N TYR A 261 15.54 14.88 6.01
CA TYR A 261 16.59 15.89 6.05
C TYR A 261 17.85 15.35 5.38
N LEU A 262 18.76 16.24 5.00
CA LEU A 262 20.06 15.85 4.48
C LEU A 262 20.75 14.83 5.40
N GLY A 263 21.35 13.81 4.79
CA GLY A 263 22.04 12.74 5.52
C GLY A 263 21.14 11.62 6.06
N ASP A 264 19.82 11.83 6.15
CA ASP A 264 18.89 10.78 6.63
C ASP A 264 19.04 9.49 5.81
N THR A 265 19.13 8.35 6.49
CA THR A 265 18.94 7.05 5.83
C THR A 265 17.48 6.90 5.42
N VAL A 266 17.25 6.52 4.16
CA VAL A 266 15.92 6.24 3.61
C VAL A 266 15.87 4.84 3.03
N VAL A 267 14.84 4.06 3.36
CA VAL A 267 14.62 2.72 2.80
C VAL A 267 13.38 2.71 1.94
N PHE A 268 13.52 2.31 0.68
CA PHE A 268 12.39 2.08 -0.22
C PHE A 268 12.07 0.59 -0.24
N ARG A 269 10.91 0.23 0.30
CA ARG A 269 10.36 -1.13 0.29
C ARG A 269 9.64 -1.33 -1.03
N LEU A 270 10.36 -1.83 -2.03
CA LEU A 270 9.83 -2.02 -3.37
C LEU A 270 9.12 -3.36 -3.46
N LEU A 271 7.91 -3.36 -3.99
CA LEU A 271 7.18 -4.57 -4.33
C LEU A 271 6.40 -4.31 -5.61
N GLN A 272 6.62 -5.11 -6.65
CA GLN A 272 5.64 -5.12 -7.72
C GLN A 272 4.47 -6.02 -7.33
N THR A 273 3.30 -5.42 -7.43
CA THR A 273 2.01 -6.07 -7.18
C THR A 273 1.25 -6.19 -8.49
N MET A 274 0.08 -6.83 -8.45
CA MET A 274 -0.83 -6.97 -9.60
C MET A 274 -0.29 -7.89 -10.69
N THR A 275 -0.59 -7.68 -11.99
CA THR A 275 -0.99 -8.84 -12.82
C THR A 275 -0.29 -9.08 -14.15
N ASN A 276 0.26 -8.09 -14.86
CA ASN A 276 0.55 -8.28 -16.29
C ASN A 276 1.91 -7.78 -16.78
N GLU A 277 2.50 -6.78 -16.15
CA GLU A 277 3.60 -6.04 -16.75
C GLU A 277 4.76 -5.89 -15.78
N SER A 278 5.97 -6.29 -16.18
CA SER A 278 7.14 -6.01 -15.38
C SER A 278 7.50 -4.53 -15.42
N MET A 279 8.13 -4.05 -14.36
CA MET A 279 8.38 -2.62 -14.15
C MET A 279 9.85 -2.33 -13.93
N VAL A 280 10.19 -1.05 -14.03
CA VAL A 280 11.51 -0.55 -13.65
C VAL A 280 11.28 0.57 -12.66
N TRP A 281 11.86 0.52 -11.48
CA TRP A 281 11.78 1.63 -10.53
C TRP A 281 13.08 2.42 -10.53
N THR A 282 12.98 3.74 -10.68
CA THR A 282 14.14 4.63 -10.75
C THR A 282 14.03 5.71 -9.69
N LEU A 283 15.13 6.01 -9.01
CA LEU A 283 15.27 7.12 -8.07
C LEU A 283 16.33 8.10 -8.59
N SER A 284 15.96 9.37 -8.73
CA SER A 284 16.87 10.42 -9.17
C SER A 284 17.83 10.84 -8.04
N GLY A 285 19.07 11.17 -8.41
CA GLY A 285 20.08 11.76 -7.51
C GLY A 285 20.66 10.84 -6.44
N HIS A 286 20.14 9.62 -6.29
CA HIS A 286 20.56 8.67 -5.25
C HIS A 286 20.91 7.32 -5.87
N THR A 287 21.62 6.48 -5.11
CA THR A 287 21.90 5.10 -5.47
C THR A 287 21.67 4.20 -4.25
N TYR A 288 21.46 2.92 -4.51
CA TYR A 288 21.25 1.87 -3.53
C TYR A 288 21.96 0.60 -4.00
N LEU A 289 22.24 -0.31 -3.07
CA LEU A 289 22.70 -1.67 -3.40
C LEU A 289 21.49 -2.52 -3.80
N THR A 290 21.65 -3.41 -4.79
CA THR A 290 20.57 -4.33 -5.19
C THR A 290 20.24 -5.36 -4.12
N GLU A 291 21.19 -5.65 -3.23
CA GLU A 291 21.01 -6.51 -2.06
C GLU A 291 21.48 -5.76 -0.81
N ARG A 292 20.58 -5.53 0.15
CA ARG A 292 20.84 -4.55 1.22
C ARG A 292 22.03 -4.90 2.12
N TYR A 293 22.30 -6.18 2.36
CA TYR A 293 23.36 -6.63 3.27
C TYR A 293 24.67 -7.04 2.57
N ALA A 294 24.68 -7.12 1.23
CA ALA A 294 25.86 -7.52 0.46
C ALA A 294 26.63 -6.28 -0.01
N GLY A 295 27.76 -5.98 0.62
CA GLY A 295 28.55 -4.76 0.33
C GLY A 295 29.18 -4.71 -1.05
N ASP A 296 29.33 -5.86 -1.70
CA ASP A 296 29.81 -6.05 -3.06
C ASP A 296 28.68 -6.09 -4.11
N ALA A 297 27.42 -5.99 -3.68
CA ALA A 297 26.29 -5.96 -4.59
C ALA A 297 26.34 -4.75 -5.54
N ASN A 298 25.69 -4.90 -6.68
CA ASN A 298 25.65 -3.84 -7.68
C ASN A 298 24.99 -2.58 -7.12
N ARG A 299 25.65 -1.44 -7.29
CA ARG A 299 25.08 -0.13 -6.96
C ARG A 299 24.29 0.39 -8.16
N LYS A 300 23.00 0.65 -7.98
CA LYS A 300 22.09 1.12 -9.02
C LYS A 300 21.24 2.27 -8.53
N ASN A 301 20.63 2.99 -9.46
CA ASN A 301 19.55 3.93 -9.20
C ASN A 301 18.25 3.53 -9.91
N SER A 302 18.32 2.47 -10.73
CA SER A 302 17.21 1.92 -11.50
C SER A 302 17.27 0.39 -11.43
N ILE A 303 16.14 -0.24 -11.11
CA ILE A 303 16.05 -1.69 -10.97
C ILE A 303 14.78 -2.22 -11.61
N HIS A 304 14.91 -3.32 -12.34
CA HIS A 304 13.78 -4.09 -12.85
C HIS A 304 13.16 -4.88 -11.71
N VAL A 305 11.85 -4.97 -11.71
CA VAL A 305 11.07 -5.72 -10.74
C VAL A 305 9.94 -6.39 -11.50
N GLY A 306 9.71 -7.67 -11.23
CA GLY A 306 8.62 -8.48 -11.76
C GLY A 306 7.52 -8.74 -10.73
N ILE A 307 6.40 -9.30 -11.16
CA ILE A 307 5.25 -9.60 -10.27
C ILE A 307 5.70 -10.42 -9.07
N ALA A 308 5.30 -9.97 -7.87
CA ALA A 308 5.66 -10.56 -6.58
C ALA A 308 7.17 -10.54 -6.24
N GLU A 309 8.00 -9.90 -7.06
CA GLU A 309 9.37 -9.57 -6.68
C GLU A 309 9.39 -8.34 -5.77
N ARG A 310 10.35 -8.36 -4.85
CA ARG A 310 10.52 -7.34 -3.83
C ARG A 310 11.98 -6.97 -3.69
N TYR A 311 12.22 -5.73 -3.27
CA TYR A 311 13.54 -5.26 -2.89
C TYR A 311 13.44 -4.31 -1.69
N ASP A 312 14.36 -4.47 -0.75
CA ASP A 312 14.51 -3.57 0.38
C ASP A 312 15.69 -2.63 0.09
N LEU A 313 15.43 -1.50 -0.57
CA LEU A 313 16.45 -0.65 -1.17
C LEU A 313 16.91 0.43 -0.20
N VAL A 314 18.10 0.26 0.37
CA VAL A 314 18.69 1.18 1.35
C VAL A 314 19.43 2.31 0.64
N VAL A 315 18.94 3.54 0.84
CA VAL A 315 19.61 4.79 0.47
C VAL A 315 20.32 5.31 1.72
N PRO A 316 21.67 5.28 1.77
CA PRO A 316 22.41 5.54 3.00
C PRO A 316 22.35 7.00 3.44
N GLN A 317 22.11 7.93 2.51
CA GLN A 317 22.02 9.36 2.81
C GLN A 317 21.09 10.08 1.82
N ALA A 318 20.09 10.77 2.37
CA ALA A 318 19.24 11.68 1.61
C ALA A 318 20.04 12.90 1.13
N GLY A 319 19.75 13.35 -0.09
CA GLY A 319 20.53 14.32 -0.86
C GLY A 319 21.62 13.68 -1.73
N GLY A 320 21.71 12.35 -1.72
CA GLY A 320 22.63 11.57 -2.54
C GLY A 320 24.11 11.81 -2.20
N PRO A 321 25.03 11.36 -3.06
CA PRO A 321 26.48 11.54 -2.86
C PRO A 321 26.91 13.01 -2.73
N ARG A 322 26.09 13.94 -3.24
CA ARG A 322 26.35 15.39 -3.21
C ARG A 322 25.73 16.11 -2.01
N LEU A 323 24.97 15.42 -1.16
CA LEU A 323 24.25 16.01 -0.01
C LEU A 323 23.49 17.29 -0.40
N GLN A 324 22.72 17.21 -1.48
CA GLN A 324 21.99 18.36 -2.01
C GLN A 324 20.52 18.31 -1.59
N ALA A 325 20.03 19.39 -0.98
CA ALA A 325 18.62 19.53 -0.66
C ALA A 325 17.81 19.81 -1.93
N GLY A 326 16.54 19.41 -1.92
CA GLY A 326 15.63 19.56 -3.05
C GLY A 326 14.70 18.37 -3.22
N ASP A 327 13.89 18.46 -4.27
CA ASP A 327 12.95 17.41 -4.64
C ASP A 327 13.57 16.48 -5.69
N TYR A 328 13.58 15.19 -5.37
CA TYR A 328 14.06 14.13 -6.24
C TYR A 328 12.88 13.28 -6.68
N ILE A 329 12.76 13.04 -7.98
CA ILE A 329 11.71 12.16 -8.49
C ILE A 329 12.09 10.69 -8.28
N HIS A 330 11.13 9.89 -7.86
CA HIS A 330 11.16 8.43 -8.05
C HIS A 330 9.99 8.03 -8.94
N PHE A 331 10.21 7.13 -9.88
CA PHE A 331 9.22 6.85 -10.91
C PHE A 331 9.38 5.47 -11.52
N ASN A 332 8.30 5.00 -12.13
CA ASN A 332 8.36 3.84 -13.00
C ASN A 332 9.06 4.22 -14.32
N GLY A 333 10.22 3.63 -14.60
CA GLY A 333 11.01 3.87 -15.80
C GLY A 333 10.34 3.43 -17.10
N ARG A 334 9.23 2.68 -17.04
CA ARG A 334 8.41 2.41 -18.22
C ARG A 334 7.52 3.62 -18.53
N SER A 335 7.69 4.20 -19.72
CA SER A 335 7.05 5.46 -20.11
C SER A 335 5.52 5.47 -19.97
N SER A 336 4.83 4.36 -20.28
CA SER A 336 3.37 4.26 -20.07
C SER A 336 3.01 4.40 -18.59
N LYS A 337 3.68 3.64 -17.71
CA LYS A 337 3.45 3.67 -16.26
C LYS A 337 3.79 5.02 -15.65
N PHE A 338 4.87 5.65 -16.12
CA PHE A 338 5.21 7.01 -15.74
C PHE A 338 4.09 8.00 -16.09
N SER A 339 3.60 7.93 -17.33
CA SER A 339 2.50 8.76 -17.84
C SER A 339 1.19 8.55 -17.09
N GLU A 340 0.88 7.29 -16.75
CA GLU A 340 -0.30 6.88 -15.98
C GLU A 340 -0.27 7.41 -14.54
N GLY A 341 0.88 7.85 -14.05
CA GLY A 341 1.02 8.51 -12.75
C GLY A 341 1.78 7.70 -11.70
N ALA A 342 2.54 6.68 -12.10
CA ALA A 342 3.41 5.91 -11.21
C ALA A 342 4.73 6.64 -10.93
N TRP A 343 4.66 7.79 -10.27
CA TRP A 343 5.82 8.58 -9.84
C TRP A 343 5.50 9.38 -8.58
N GLY A 344 6.53 9.72 -7.81
CA GLY A 344 6.43 10.49 -6.58
C GLY A 344 7.71 11.27 -6.28
N ILE A 345 7.76 11.90 -5.10
CA ILE A 345 8.84 12.79 -4.68
C ILE A 345 9.50 12.25 -3.40
N LEU A 346 10.83 12.23 -3.41
CA LEU A 346 11.68 12.30 -2.21
C LEU A 346 12.09 13.77 -2.01
N ARG A 347 11.52 14.40 -0.98
CA ARG A 347 11.83 15.79 -0.61
C ARG A 347 12.90 15.81 0.45
N VAL A 348 14.05 16.39 0.14
CA VAL A 348 15.20 16.49 1.04
C VAL A 348 15.36 17.92 1.53
N LEU A 349 15.32 18.10 2.85
CA LEU A 349 15.35 19.39 3.54
C LEU A 349 16.71 19.61 4.20
N ASP A 350 17.22 20.83 4.15
CA ASP A 350 18.46 21.26 4.82
C ASP A 350 18.21 21.97 6.15
N LYS A 351 16.94 22.18 6.51
CA LYS A 351 16.52 22.91 7.71
C LYS A 351 15.33 22.24 8.37
N ASP A 352 15.29 22.33 9.68
CA ASP A 352 14.19 21.88 10.51
C ASP A 352 12.86 22.51 10.10
N VAL A 353 11.82 21.70 10.11
CA VAL A 353 10.43 22.10 9.88
C VAL A 353 9.55 21.57 11.00
N THR A 354 8.44 22.24 11.27
CA THR A 354 7.55 21.91 12.40
C THR A 354 6.78 20.61 12.21
N ASP A 355 6.70 20.10 10.98
CA ASP A 355 5.87 18.96 10.59
C ASP A 355 6.67 17.76 10.08
N LEU A 356 7.96 17.68 10.44
CA LEU A 356 8.82 16.51 10.21
C LEU A 356 9.72 16.28 11.43
N GLN A 357 9.55 15.12 12.05
CA GLN A 357 10.37 14.69 13.17
C GLN A 357 11.78 14.36 12.73
N LYS A 358 12.70 14.59 13.66
CA LYS A 358 14.06 14.12 13.51
C LYS A 358 14.19 12.63 13.82
N LEU A 359 14.94 11.89 13.00
CA LEU A 359 15.36 10.53 13.28
C LEU A 359 16.33 10.54 14.48
N PRO A 360 16.08 9.76 15.54
CA PRO A 360 16.90 9.79 16.76
C PRO A 360 18.39 9.45 16.56
N ALA A 361 18.74 8.81 15.45
CA ALA A 361 20.10 8.37 15.11
C ALA A 361 20.39 8.39 13.59
N GLY A 362 19.77 9.30 12.81
CA GLY A 362 19.67 9.18 11.35
C GLY A 362 20.55 10.07 10.48
N TYR A 363 21.23 11.09 11.02
CA TYR A 363 21.80 12.19 10.21
C TYR A 363 23.28 12.05 9.82
N SER A 364 24.04 11.49 10.75
CA SER A 364 25.50 11.36 10.78
C SER A 364 25.84 10.71 12.13
N GLY A 365 27.08 10.25 12.34
CA GLY A 365 27.53 9.82 13.68
C GLY A 365 27.45 10.91 14.78
N ARG A 366 26.93 12.11 14.48
CA ARG A 366 26.81 13.27 15.37
C ARG A 366 25.38 13.84 15.51
N ASN A 367 24.37 13.25 14.86
CA ASN A 367 22.97 13.70 14.93
C ASN A 367 22.72 15.17 14.48
N GLU A 368 23.56 15.69 13.58
CA GLU A 368 23.40 17.03 13.00
C GLU A 368 23.08 16.94 11.50
N ILE A 369 22.16 17.80 11.02
CA ILE A 369 21.83 17.92 9.60
C ILE A 369 23.06 18.52 8.87
N PRO A 370 23.64 17.81 7.87
CA PRO A 370 24.76 18.33 7.10
C PRO A 370 24.38 19.59 6.33
N LYS A 371 25.33 20.52 6.17
CA LYS A 371 25.16 21.67 5.27
C LYS A 371 25.27 21.21 3.83
N ALA A 372 24.34 21.63 2.99
CA ALA A 372 24.45 21.45 1.55
C ALA A 372 25.70 22.18 1.01
N PRO A 373 26.42 21.62 0.03
CA PRO A 373 27.48 22.34 -0.67
C PRO A 373 26.94 23.62 -1.32
N ALA A 374 27.81 24.64 -1.46
CA ALA A 374 27.49 25.80 -2.28
C ALA A 374 27.29 25.34 -3.74
N VAL A 375 26.19 25.77 -4.36
CA VAL A 375 25.81 25.45 -5.75
C VAL A 375 26.61 26.29 -6.73
#